data_AF-A0A8J6IK65-F1
#
_entry.id   AF-A0A8J6IK65-F1
#
_cell.length_a   1.000
_cell.length_b   1.000
_cell.length_c   1.000
_cell.angle_alpha   90.00
_cell.angle_beta   90.00
_cell.angle_gamma   90.00
#
_symmetry.space_group_name_H-M   'P 1'
#
loop_
_entity.id
_entity.type
_entity.pdbx_description
1 polymer ?
#
loop_
_entity_poly.entity_id
_entity_poly.type
_entity_poly.pdbx_seq_one_letter_code
_entity_poly.pdbx_strand_id
1 'polypeptide(L)'
;MSPSRIALISSLLTAAAASGYFAARLTGAPQPSGMGMGEQSDGGDSGPGEGTQDREILYWKAPMDPSYQRDEPGKSPMGMDLVPVYAKAGAADDEEPALRINPAVVNNIGVRTAAAARADLSERIETVGYVTADEEQESVVTVRSEGWVERLAVESMGARVQRGDLLFQFYSPMLFSAQSEYLQARRLGRPALTEAATERLRSLGMRQSQIEGLASSGVTRRLIPVHAPQNGVVTEMNVREGAQLTPGQAAMRLADLSTVWVIADVFESAAGTVAQGQRATMTLASFPGERWSGEVDYVYPTADADARTVRVRLRFPNSDGRLKPNMYANIRLESGDAPIGGGVTIPQAALIRGADGDRVILALGEGRFRPAQVTAGVSAGDRVEILSGLAEGERVVVSGQFLIDSEASLDAALMRLDTPGFEKPGEKSGLPGEMSMEKMDMDQPESGRMGTDVFAAAEGVGVVNAIDAQARTVNLSHEPIPAIGWPAMRMDFEVAPDVVPGDIETGDLVEFSLQKTGESYTITAIAPAVAGETEQ
;
A
#
# COMPACT_ATOMS: atom_id res chain seq x y z
N MET A 1 9.54 22.02 54.31
CA MET A 1 8.13 22.03 54.77
C MET A 1 7.26 21.71 53.56
N SER A 2 7.23 20.44 53.15
CA SER A 2 6.30 19.36 53.52
C SER A 2 4.88 19.56 52.96
N PRO A 3 4.45 18.70 52.01
CA PRO A 3 3.10 18.65 51.47
C PRO A 3 2.25 17.71 52.33
N SER A 4 1.16 18.18 52.93
CA SER A 4 0.16 17.34 53.61
C SER A 4 -1.05 18.20 53.95
N ARG A 5 -2.15 18.11 53.18
CA ARG A 5 -3.56 18.43 53.59
C ARG A 5 -4.52 18.56 52.40
N ILE A 6 -4.67 17.58 51.52
CA ILE A 6 -5.94 17.37 50.77
C ILE A 6 -6.09 15.86 50.52
N ALA A 7 -6.45 15.12 51.56
CA ALA A 7 -6.91 13.73 51.48
C ALA A 7 -7.71 13.42 52.75
N LEU A 8 -8.98 13.84 52.82
CA LEU A 8 -9.98 13.33 53.78
C LEU A 8 -11.38 13.94 53.51
N ILE A 9 -11.98 13.63 52.36
CA ILE A 9 -13.44 13.54 52.23
C ILE A 9 -13.72 12.31 51.36
N SER A 10 -13.76 11.17 52.01
CA SER A 10 -14.21 9.89 51.48
C SER A 10 -15.09 9.25 52.54
N SER A 11 -16.42 9.31 52.37
CA SER A 11 -17.40 8.39 52.98
C SER A 11 -18.83 8.86 52.72
N LEU A 12 -19.35 8.64 51.50
CA LEU A 12 -20.79 8.46 51.20
C LEU A 12 -20.99 8.44 49.69
N LEU A 13 -20.79 7.29 49.03
CA LEU A 13 -21.48 6.89 47.77
C LEU A 13 -20.86 5.60 47.21
N THR A 14 -20.99 4.50 47.97
CA THR A 14 -20.79 3.13 47.46
C THR A 14 -21.75 2.19 48.20
N ALA A 15 -23.03 2.21 47.80
CA ALA A 15 -24.00 1.16 48.08
C ALA A 15 -25.27 1.33 47.20
N ALA A 16 -25.18 1.01 45.90
CA ALA A 16 -26.35 0.74 45.06
C ALA A 16 -25.92 0.01 43.78
N ALA A 17 -25.49 -1.24 43.94
CA ALA A 17 -25.45 -2.21 42.86
C ALA A 17 -26.40 -3.36 43.24
N ALA A 18 -27.06 -3.93 42.24
CA ALA A 18 -27.97 -5.08 42.29
C ALA A 18 -29.44 -4.78 42.65
N SER A 19 -30.27 -4.59 41.60
CA SER A 19 -31.62 -5.17 41.44
C SER A 19 -32.33 -4.53 40.24
N GLY A 20 -31.98 -4.93 39.02
CA GLY A 20 -32.58 -4.37 37.79
C GLY A 20 -32.76 -5.35 36.64
N TYR A 21 -32.65 -6.67 36.91
CA TYR A 21 -32.64 -7.68 35.85
C TYR A 21 -33.63 -8.84 36.03
N PHE A 22 -34.62 -8.73 36.92
CA PHE A 22 -35.56 -9.84 37.18
C PHE A 22 -36.94 -9.38 37.67
N ALA A 23 -37.70 -8.65 36.84
CA ALA A 23 -39.14 -8.42 37.08
C ALA A 23 -39.90 -7.97 35.80
N ALA A 24 -39.99 -8.82 34.78
CA ALA A 24 -40.89 -8.60 33.63
C ALA A 24 -41.39 -9.92 33.00
N ARG A 25 -41.62 -10.93 33.85
CA ARG A 25 -42.38 -12.13 33.51
C ARG A 25 -43.19 -12.53 34.74
N LEU A 26 -44.47 -12.82 34.50
CA LEU A 26 -45.55 -13.18 35.41
C LEU A 26 -46.49 -12.04 35.85
N THR A 27 -47.77 -12.33 35.61
CA THR A 27 -49.00 -11.64 36.04
C THR A 27 -49.32 -10.40 35.19
N GLY A 28 -50.49 -10.24 34.58
CA GLY A 28 -51.76 -10.94 34.65
C GLY A 28 -52.81 -9.93 34.15
N ALA A 29 -53.68 -10.34 33.22
CA ALA A 29 -54.76 -9.51 32.69
C ALA A 29 -55.66 -8.95 33.81
N PRO A 30 -56.37 -7.84 33.56
CA PRO A 30 -57.81 -8.02 33.28
C PRO A 30 -58.40 -7.05 32.23
N GLN A 31 -59.34 -7.56 31.43
CA GLN A 31 -60.45 -6.78 30.85
C GLN A 31 -61.57 -6.63 31.89
N PRO A 32 -62.47 -5.65 31.75
CA PRO A 32 -63.80 -6.02 31.25
C PRO A 32 -64.49 -5.00 30.30
N SER A 33 -65.17 -5.59 29.31
CA SER A 33 -66.57 -5.34 28.89
C SER A 33 -67.07 -3.93 28.56
N GLY A 34 -67.31 -3.70 27.27
CA GLY A 34 -68.31 -2.77 26.74
C GLY A 34 -69.24 -3.52 25.80
N MET A 35 -70.51 -3.63 26.20
CA MET A 35 -71.63 -4.33 25.56
C MET A 35 -72.22 -3.50 24.41
N GLY A 36 -72.63 -4.17 23.32
CA GLY A 36 -73.46 -3.61 22.25
C GLY A 36 -74.07 -4.72 21.41
N MET A 37 -75.18 -5.30 21.88
CA MET A 37 -76.18 -6.00 21.04
C MET A 37 -76.72 -5.01 19.99
N GLY A 38 -77.13 -5.37 18.79
CA GLY A 38 -77.45 -6.65 18.18
C GLY A 38 -78.56 -6.37 17.16
N GLU A 39 -78.53 -6.97 15.98
CA GLU A 39 -79.77 -7.29 15.26
C GLU A 39 -79.47 -8.39 14.24
N GLN A 40 -80.38 -9.35 14.18
CA GLN A 40 -80.25 -10.65 13.55
C GLN A 40 -81.42 -10.78 12.58
N SER A 41 -81.15 -11.13 11.32
CA SER A 41 -82.20 -11.59 10.40
C SER A 41 -81.69 -12.74 9.54
N ASP A 42 -82.23 -13.89 9.91
CA ASP A 42 -82.42 -15.20 9.30
C ASP A 42 -82.14 -15.44 7.79
N GLY A 43 -81.48 -16.58 7.52
CA GLY A 43 -81.99 -17.67 6.67
C GLY A 43 -82.02 -17.54 5.14
N GLY A 44 -81.10 -18.24 4.45
CA GLY A 44 -81.22 -18.56 3.02
C GLY A 44 -80.06 -19.40 2.46
N ASP A 45 -80.34 -20.67 2.19
CA ASP A 45 -79.51 -21.76 1.64
C ASP A 45 -78.93 -21.51 0.21
N SER A 46 -77.72 -22.03 -0.08
CA SER A 46 -77.26 -22.68 -1.34
C SER A 46 -75.75 -22.52 -1.67
N GLY A 47 -75.01 -23.63 -1.67
CA GLY A 47 -73.94 -23.97 -2.64
C GLY A 47 -72.50 -23.39 -2.47
N PRO A 48 -71.44 -24.23 -2.55
CA PRO A 48 -70.05 -23.75 -2.55
C PRO A 48 -69.68 -23.21 -3.95
N GLY A 49 -69.39 -21.91 -4.04
CA GLY A 49 -68.94 -21.26 -5.26
C GLY A 49 -67.48 -21.60 -5.58
N GLU A 50 -67.28 -22.31 -6.70
CA GLU A 50 -66.02 -22.47 -7.40
C GLU A 50 -65.47 -21.10 -7.84
N GLY A 51 -64.33 -20.71 -7.28
CA GLY A 51 -63.51 -19.63 -7.80
C GLY A 51 -62.59 -20.17 -8.91
N THR A 52 -63.12 -20.40 -10.09
CA THR A 52 -62.31 -20.68 -11.29
C THR A 52 -61.77 -19.35 -11.80
N GLN A 53 -60.53 -19.03 -11.45
CA GLN A 53 -59.77 -18.02 -12.17
C GLN A 53 -59.56 -18.54 -13.60
N ASP A 54 -60.18 -17.88 -14.58
CA ASP A 54 -59.94 -18.09 -16.01
C ASP A 54 -58.46 -17.82 -16.31
N ARG A 55 -57.65 -18.87 -16.23
CA ARG A 55 -56.30 -18.90 -16.76
C ARG A 55 -56.39 -19.43 -18.17
N GLU A 56 -55.97 -18.63 -19.14
CA GLU A 56 -55.95 -19.03 -20.54
C GLU A 56 -55.08 -20.29 -20.72
N ILE A 57 -55.71 -21.35 -21.20
CA ILE A 57 -55.08 -22.64 -21.47
C ILE A 57 -54.38 -22.49 -22.83
N LEU A 58 -53.05 -22.61 -22.86
CA LEU A 58 -52.28 -22.46 -24.10
C LEU A 58 -52.37 -23.73 -24.96
N TYR A 59 -52.22 -24.91 -24.35
CA TYR A 59 -52.38 -26.21 -24.99
C TYR A 59 -52.47 -27.34 -23.95
N TRP A 60 -52.92 -28.51 -24.39
CA TRP A 60 -53.07 -29.73 -23.61
C TRP A 60 -51.95 -30.73 -23.97
N LYS A 61 -51.32 -31.33 -22.97
CA LYS A 61 -50.15 -32.21 -23.15
C LYS A 61 -50.35 -33.58 -22.49
N ALA A 62 -49.78 -34.63 -23.10
CA ALA A 62 -49.77 -35.97 -22.53
C ALA A 62 -48.73 -36.09 -21.39
N PRO A 63 -49.08 -36.65 -20.21
CA PRO A 63 -48.15 -36.73 -19.07
C PRO A 63 -46.86 -37.54 -19.33
N MET A 64 -46.91 -38.48 -20.28
CA MET A 64 -45.82 -39.44 -20.54
C MET A 64 -45.13 -39.26 -21.90
N ASP A 65 -45.64 -38.40 -22.78
CA ASP A 65 -44.99 -38.07 -24.05
C ASP A 65 -44.89 -36.55 -24.22
N PRO A 66 -43.67 -35.98 -24.10
CA PRO A 66 -43.46 -34.56 -24.22
C PRO A 66 -43.80 -33.93 -25.58
N SER A 67 -43.84 -34.76 -26.63
CA SER A 67 -43.99 -34.31 -28.03
C SER A 67 -45.44 -34.22 -28.51
N TYR A 68 -46.39 -34.80 -27.76
CA TYR A 68 -47.81 -34.82 -28.13
C TYR A 68 -48.58 -33.67 -27.47
N GLN A 69 -48.96 -32.68 -28.27
CA GLN A 69 -49.66 -31.46 -27.86
C GLN A 69 -50.93 -31.29 -28.69
N ARG A 70 -52.04 -30.86 -28.06
CA ARG A 70 -53.30 -30.51 -28.75
C ARG A 70 -53.92 -29.26 -28.13
N ASP A 71 -54.66 -28.50 -28.92
CA ASP A 71 -55.32 -27.26 -28.47
C ASP A 71 -56.67 -27.53 -27.77
N GLU A 72 -57.18 -28.77 -27.85
CA GLU A 72 -58.45 -29.19 -27.27
C GLU A 72 -58.28 -30.26 -26.19
N PRO A 73 -59.15 -30.28 -25.15
CA PRO A 73 -59.17 -31.36 -24.16
C PRO A 73 -59.46 -32.70 -24.83
N GLY A 74 -58.68 -33.73 -24.50
CA GLY A 74 -58.85 -35.04 -25.10
C GLY A 74 -58.02 -36.13 -24.43
N LYS A 75 -58.09 -37.33 -24.99
CA LYS A 75 -57.28 -38.47 -24.56
C LYS A 75 -56.05 -38.60 -25.45
N SER A 76 -54.91 -38.91 -24.84
CA SER A 76 -53.70 -39.28 -25.57
C SER A 76 -53.91 -40.60 -26.35
N PRO A 77 -53.05 -40.94 -27.33
CA PRO A 77 -53.10 -42.22 -28.05
C PRO A 77 -53.03 -43.46 -27.14
N MET A 78 -52.61 -43.29 -25.88
CA MET A 78 -52.59 -44.33 -24.84
C MET A 78 -53.78 -44.27 -23.86
N GLY A 79 -54.81 -43.47 -24.15
CA GLY A 79 -56.09 -43.47 -23.44
C GLY A 79 -56.13 -42.68 -22.12
N MET A 80 -55.07 -41.95 -21.78
CA MET A 80 -55.01 -41.07 -20.60
C MET A 80 -55.41 -39.64 -20.95
N ASP A 81 -56.09 -38.96 -20.03
CA ASP A 81 -56.55 -37.58 -20.20
C ASP A 81 -55.36 -36.61 -20.28
N LEU A 82 -55.42 -35.69 -21.25
CA LEU A 82 -54.40 -34.65 -21.40
C LEU A 82 -54.51 -33.65 -20.24
N VAL A 83 -53.38 -33.06 -19.86
CA VAL A 83 -53.32 -32.07 -18.76
C VAL A 83 -53.18 -30.65 -19.37
N PRO A 84 -53.96 -29.66 -18.90
CA PRO A 84 -53.91 -28.30 -19.44
C PRO A 84 -52.66 -27.57 -18.92
N VAL A 85 -51.92 -26.95 -19.84
CA VAL A 85 -50.78 -26.09 -19.52
C VAL A 85 -51.24 -24.63 -19.61
N TYR A 86 -51.14 -23.92 -18.49
CA TYR A 86 -51.54 -22.51 -18.37
C TYR A 86 -50.37 -21.59 -18.70
N ALA A 87 -50.67 -20.44 -19.31
CA ALA A 87 -49.70 -19.35 -19.45
C ALA A 87 -49.14 -18.95 -18.07
N LYS A 88 -47.80 -18.94 -17.92
CA LYS A 88 -47.16 -18.34 -16.75
C LYS A 88 -47.46 -16.84 -16.79
N ALA A 89 -48.26 -16.37 -15.84
CA ALA A 89 -48.50 -14.95 -15.65
C ALA A 89 -47.21 -14.26 -15.16
N GLY A 90 -46.72 -13.30 -15.95
CA GLY A 90 -45.79 -12.26 -15.49
C GLY A 90 -44.30 -12.48 -15.80
N ALA A 91 -43.93 -12.60 -17.07
CA ALA A 91 -42.70 -11.97 -17.54
C ALA A 91 -43.13 -10.63 -18.15
N ALA A 92 -43.06 -9.57 -17.34
CA ALA A 92 -43.01 -8.24 -17.90
C ALA A 92 -41.65 -8.14 -18.59
N ASP A 93 -41.65 -8.28 -19.90
CA ASP A 93 -40.56 -7.88 -20.77
C ASP A 93 -40.25 -6.41 -20.46
N ASP A 94 -39.02 -6.14 -19.99
CA ASP A 94 -38.36 -4.85 -19.68
C ASP A 94 -37.79 -4.68 -18.25
N GLU A 95 -37.65 -5.75 -17.44
CA GLU A 95 -36.72 -5.74 -16.30
C GLU A 95 -35.57 -6.73 -16.54
N GLU A 96 -34.34 -6.22 -16.54
CA GLU A 96 -33.09 -7.00 -16.59
C GLU A 96 -33.11 -8.23 -15.66
N PRO A 97 -32.42 -9.32 -16.00
CA PRO A 97 -32.48 -10.58 -15.25
C PRO A 97 -32.09 -10.40 -13.78
N ALA A 98 -33.10 -10.43 -12.89
CA ALA A 98 -32.92 -10.35 -11.45
C ALA A 98 -33.09 -11.73 -10.81
N LEU A 99 -32.06 -12.18 -10.08
CA LEU A 99 -32.06 -13.44 -9.35
C LEU A 99 -33.03 -13.38 -8.16
N ARG A 100 -33.93 -14.35 -8.05
CA ARG A 100 -34.87 -14.46 -6.92
C ARG A 100 -34.48 -15.59 -5.98
N ILE A 101 -34.07 -15.24 -4.76
CA ILE A 101 -33.71 -16.19 -3.70
C ILE A 101 -34.79 -16.19 -2.63
N ASN A 102 -35.11 -17.37 -2.09
CA ASN A 102 -36.05 -17.50 -0.97
C ASN A 102 -35.57 -16.68 0.25
N PRO A 103 -36.39 -15.79 0.83
CA PRO A 103 -36.04 -15.00 2.00
C PRO A 103 -35.52 -15.82 3.20
N ALA A 104 -35.99 -17.06 3.38
CA ALA A 104 -35.50 -17.94 4.44
C ALA A 104 -34.02 -18.33 4.22
N VAL A 105 -33.61 -18.55 2.97
CA VAL A 105 -32.22 -18.86 2.61
C VAL A 105 -31.34 -17.63 2.79
N VAL A 106 -31.80 -16.46 2.34
CA VAL A 106 -31.12 -15.16 2.55
C VAL A 106 -30.86 -14.90 4.04
N ASN A 107 -31.83 -15.21 4.90
CA ASN A 107 -31.66 -15.07 6.34
C ASN A 107 -30.67 -16.10 6.92
N ASN A 108 -30.70 -17.35 6.44
CA ASN A 108 -29.80 -18.41 6.90
C ASN A 108 -28.33 -18.18 6.51
N ILE A 109 -28.07 -17.61 5.34
CA ILE A 109 -26.71 -17.26 4.90
C ILE A 109 -26.22 -15.92 5.49
N GLY A 110 -27.06 -15.22 6.27
CA GLY A 110 -26.68 -14.02 6.99
C GLY A 110 -26.42 -12.80 6.11
N VAL A 111 -27.16 -12.65 5.00
CA VAL A 111 -26.97 -11.52 4.08
C VAL A 111 -27.14 -10.20 4.80
N ARG A 112 -26.14 -9.32 4.68
CA ARG A 112 -26.22 -7.94 5.16
C ARG A 112 -26.21 -6.99 3.97
N THR A 113 -26.99 -5.93 4.07
CA THR A 113 -27.04 -4.88 3.04
C THR A 113 -26.64 -3.54 3.62
N ALA A 114 -25.94 -2.73 2.85
CA ALA A 114 -25.64 -1.33 3.17
C ALA A 114 -26.21 -0.41 2.09
N ALA A 115 -26.62 0.79 2.46
CA ALA A 115 -27.02 1.80 1.49
C ALA A 115 -25.79 2.49 0.90
N ALA A 116 -25.81 2.67 -0.41
CA ALA A 116 -24.89 3.54 -1.13
C ALA A 116 -25.19 4.98 -0.72
N ALA A 117 -24.20 5.68 -0.17
CA ALA A 117 -24.39 7.03 0.36
C ALA A 117 -23.26 7.92 -0.11
N ARG A 118 -23.56 9.20 -0.35
CA ARG A 118 -22.50 10.20 -0.53
C ARG A 118 -21.78 10.38 0.80
N ALA A 119 -20.48 10.12 0.78
CA ALA A 119 -19.64 10.32 1.93
C ALA A 119 -18.30 10.84 1.44
N ASP A 120 -17.80 11.85 2.13
CA ASP A 120 -16.46 12.36 1.91
C ASP A 120 -15.44 11.28 2.30
N LEU A 121 -14.63 10.83 1.34
CA LEU A 121 -13.53 9.93 1.62
C LEU A 121 -12.31 10.76 2.02
N SER A 122 -11.91 10.61 3.29
CA SER A 122 -10.59 11.05 3.75
C SER A 122 -9.62 9.88 3.61
N GLU A 123 -8.69 9.95 2.67
CA GLU A 123 -7.57 9.01 2.64
C GLU A 123 -6.76 9.15 3.94
N ARG A 124 -6.29 8.02 4.47
CA ARG A 124 -5.42 8.04 5.65
C ARG A 124 -4.14 7.36 5.24
N ILE A 125 -3.08 8.14 5.14
CA ILE A 125 -1.76 7.62 4.82
C ILE A 125 -1.09 7.30 6.14
N GLU A 126 -0.89 6.00 6.37
CA GLU A 126 -0.04 5.51 7.45
C GLU A 126 1.30 5.13 6.85
N THR A 127 2.35 5.79 7.32
CA THR A 127 3.71 5.59 6.87
C THR A 127 4.64 5.53 8.08
N VAL A 128 5.87 5.17 7.80
CA VAL A 128 6.94 5.07 8.76
C VAL A 128 8.01 6.09 8.39
N GLY A 129 8.72 6.56 9.40
CA GLY A 129 9.81 7.49 9.20
C GLY A 129 10.82 7.43 10.32
N TYR A 130 11.92 8.15 10.11
CA TYR A 130 13.00 8.26 11.05
C TYR A 130 13.17 9.72 11.48
N VAL A 131 13.36 9.90 12.78
CA VAL A 131 13.68 11.21 13.36
C VAL A 131 15.11 11.58 12.96
N THR A 132 15.30 12.75 12.38
CA THR A 132 16.61 13.32 12.06
C THR A 132 16.81 14.63 12.83
N ALA A 133 18.07 15.02 13.00
CA ALA A 133 18.35 16.38 13.43
C ALA A 133 17.86 17.36 12.36
N ASP A 134 17.50 18.57 12.79
CA ASP A 134 17.25 19.68 11.90
C ASP A 134 18.59 20.13 11.29
N GLU A 135 18.80 19.84 10.00
CA GLU A 135 20.04 20.17 9.31
C GLU A 135 20.21 21.69 9.11
N GLU A 136 19.11 22.47 9.13
CA GLU A 136 19.17 23.94 9.07
C GLU A 136 19.71 24.53 10.37
N GLN A 137 19.57 23.80 11.49
CA GLN A 137 20.08 24.18 12.80
C GLN A 137 21.34 23.42 13.20
N GLU A 138 22.07 22.90 12.21
CA GLU A 138 23.35 22.26 12.41
C GLU A 138 24.51 23.23 12.17
N SER A 139 25.51 23.19 13.04
CA SER A 139 26.76 23.95 12.86
C SER A 139 27.97 23.03 13.00
N VAL A 140 28.89 23.20 12.05
CA VAL A 140 30.16 22.47 12.05
C VAL A 140 31.23 23.39 12.61
N VAL A 141 31.86 22.95 13.69
CA VAL A 141 32.99 23.66 14.32
C VAL A 141 34.26 23.24 13.61
N THR A 142 34.86 24.18 12.88
CA THR A 142 36.15 24.02 12.20
C THR A 142 37.16 25.03 12.70
N VAL A 143 38.44 24.77 12.44
CA VAL A 143 39.52 25.75 12.64
C VAL A 143 39.92 26.36 11.29
N ARG A 144 40.45 27.58 11.29
CA ARG A 144 40.94 28.27 10.08
C ARG A 144 42.46 28.25 9.92
N SER A 145 43.17 27.78 10.93
CA SER A 145 44.62 27.63 10.93
C SER A 145 44.96 26.23 11.41
N GLU A 146 46.07 25.67 10.93
CA GLU A 146 46.58 24.38 11.40
C GLU A 146 47.12 24.48 12.84
N GLY A 147 46.92 23.42 13.63
CA GLY A 147 47.41 23.36 15.00
C GLY A 147 46.93 22.12 15.76
N TRP A 148 47.08 22.16 17.09
CA TRP A 148 46.79 21.04 17.98
C TRP A 148 45.75 21.42 19.04
N VAL A 149 44.86 20.49 19.33
CA VAL A 149 43.96 20.60 20.49
C VAL A 149 44.69 20.15 21.73
N GLU A 150 44.88 21.06 22.69
CA GLU A 150 45.62 20.74 23.92
C GLU A 150 44.71 20.49 25.11
N ARG A 151 43.54 21.12 25.15
CA ARG A 151 42.54 20.86 26.19
C ARG A 151 41.17 20.79 25.58
N LEU A 152 40.41 19.77 25.97
CA LEU A 152 39.05 19.55 25.55
C LEU A 152 38.14 19.85 26.74
N ALA A 153 37.21 20.79 26.60
CA ALA A 153 36.24 21.08 27.65
C ALA A 153 34.99 20.21 27.54
N VAL A 154 34.67 19.75 26.33
CA VAL A 154 33.53 18.86 26.06
C VAL A 154 34.04 17.49 25.63
N GLU A 155 33.99 16.53 26.56
CA GLU A 155 34.68 15.23 26.42
C GLU A 155 33.82 14.11 25.80
N SER A 156 32.50 14.31 25.70
CA SER A 156 31.55 13.28 25.28
C SER A 156 30.58 13.75 24.18
N MET A 157 30.27 12.83 23.26
CA MET A 157 29.15 12.98 22.33
C MET A 157 27.84 12.99 23.13
N GLY A 158 26.86 13.75 22.68
CA GLY A 158 25.60 13.94 23.38
C GLY A 158 25.64 15.00 24.50
N ALA A 159 26.80 15.63 24.75
CA ALA A 159 26.89 16.76 25.66
C ALA A 159 26.08 17.95 25.15
N ARG A 160 25.31 18.59 26.04
CA ARG A 160 24.56 19.81 25.74
C ARG A 160 25.47 21.02 25.97
N VAL A 161 25.51 21.93 25.00
CA VAL A 161 26.30 23.18 25.05
C VAL A 161 25.41 24.38 24.77
N GLN A 162 25.75 25.50 25.39
CA GLN A 162 25.16 26.80 25.14
C GLN A 162 26.09 27.65 24.26
N ARG A 163 25.51 28.58 23.51
CA ARG A 163 26.25 29.54 22.70
C ARG A 163 27.26 30.27 23.59
N GLY A 164 28.54 30.20 23.22
CA GLY A 164 29.63 30.82 23.98
C GLY A 164 30.32 29.90 24.97
N ASP A 165 29.84 28.68 25.20
CA ASP A 165 30.55 27.70 26.02
C ASP A 165 31.90 27.35 25.39
N LEU A 166 32.90 27.09 26.24
CA LEU A 166 34.21 26.63 25.79
C LEU A 166 34.09 25.19 25.27
N LEU A 167 34.47 24.94 24.03
CA LEU A 167 34.51 23.59 23.46
C LEU A 167 35.89 22.96 23.66
N PHE A 168 36.93 23.67 23.23
CA PHE A 168 38.32 23.24 23.36
C PHE A 168 39.29 24.42 23.28
N GLN A 169 40.52 24.20 23.71
CA GLN A 169 41.64 25.12 23.59
C GLN A 169 42.60 24.62 22.53
N PHE A 170 42.87 25.50 21.57
CA PHE A 170 43.61 25.20 20.36
C PHE A 170 44.93 25.99 20.32
N TYR A 171 46.03 25.31 20.03
CA TYR A 171 47.34 25.90 19.82
C TYR A 171 47.67 25.90 18.32
N SER A 172 47.93 27.08 17.76
CA SER A 172 48.50 27.21 16.41
C SER A 172 49.74 28.10 16.43
N PRO A 173 50.89 27.61 15.91
CA PRO A 173 52.10 28.41 15.75
C PRO A 173 51.87 29.64 14.87
N MET A 174 51.06 29.50 13.80
CA MET A 174 50.73 30.59 12.89
C MET A 174 49.95 31.70 13.60
N LEU A 175 48.95 31.34 14.41
CA LEU A 175 48.22 32.30 15.22
C LEU A 175 49.13 32.98 16.24
N PHE A 176 50.06 32.24 16.86
CA PHE A 176 50.98 32.82 17.83
C PHE A 176 51.93 33.85 17.20
N SER A 177 52.48 33.56 16.01
CA SER A 177 53.29 34.52 15.25
C SER A 177 52.49 35.76 14.87
N ALA A 178 51.28 35.56 14.32
CA ALA A 178 50.42 36.66 13.88
C ALA A 178 50.01 37.59 15.04
N GLN A 179 49.78 37.05 16.23
CA GLN A 179 49.52 37.86 17.43
C GLN A 179 50.72 38.74 17.80
N SER A 180 51.94 38.19 17.70
CA SER A 180 53.17 38.93 17.99
C SER A 180 53.38 40.08 17.00
N GLU A 181 53.13 39.82 15.71
CA GLU A 181 53.16 40.82 14.63
C GLU A 181 52.14 41.95 14.88
N TYR A 182 50.90 41.61 15.26
CA TYR A 182 49.86 42.59 15.59
C TYR A 182 50.27 43.51 16.77
N LEU A 183 50.79 42.91 17.85
CA LEU A 183 51.25 43.69 19.01
C LEU A 183 52.45 44.57 18.66
N GLN A 184 53.37 44.11 17.81
CA GLN A 184 54.50 44.90 17.34
C GLN A 184 54.03 46.07 16.45
N ALA A 185 53.12 45.81 15.51
CA ALA A 185 52.53 46.85 14.66
C ALA A 185 51.83 47.94 15.49
N ARG A 186 51.11 47.56 16.56
CA ARG A 186 50.52 48.50 17.52
C ARG A 186 51.57 49.33 18.25
N ARG A 187 52.66 48.73 18.73
CA ARG A 187 53.76 49.44 19.41
C ARG A 187 54.44 50.46 18.50
N LEU A 188 54.53 50.17 17.20
CA LEU A 188 55.07 51.09 16.20
C LEU A 188 54.13 52.27 15.88
N GLY A 189 52.87 52.23 16.33
CA GLY A 189 51.91 53.32 16.16
C GLY A 189 51.50 53.59 14.72
N ARG A 190 51.59 52.60 13.81
CA ARG A 190 51.21 52.73 12.40
C ARG A 190 49.83 52.13 12.15
N PRO A 191 48.79 52.94 11.85
CA PRO A 191 47.42 52.45 11.67
C PRO A 191 47.30 51.41 10.56
N ALA A 192 47.88 51.68 9.39
CA ALA A 192 47.81 50.77 8.25
C ALA A 192 48.41 49.37 8.53
N LEU A 193 49.52 49.31 9.27
CA LEU A 193 50.13 48.02 9.66
C LEU A 193 49.28 47.28 10.69
N THR A 194 48.68 48.02 11.63
CA THR A 194 47.81 47.45 12.65
C THR A 194 46.54 46.87 12.01
N GLU A 195 45.98 47.57 11.03
CA GLU A 195 44.82 47.12 10.27
C GLU A 195 45.14 45.86 9.45
N ALA A 196 46.26 45.85 8.72
CA ALA A 196 46.70 44.67 7.97
C ALA A 196 46.92 43.45 8.89
N ALA A 197 47.55 43.65 10.06
CA ALA A 197 47.74 42.59 11.04
C ALA A 197 46.41 42.13 11.69
N THR A 198 45.47 43.04 11.89
CA THR A 198 44.10 42.72 12.38
C THR A 198 43.39 41.82 11.38
N GLU A 199 43.44 42.16 10.09
CA GLU A 199 42.79 41.39 9.04
C GLU A 199 43.42 40.01 8.90
N ARG A 200 44.74 39.90 9.06
CA ARG A 200 45.44 38.62 9.14
C ARG A 200 44.98 37.76 10.33
N LEU A 201 44.76 38.35 11.50
CA LEU A 201 44.24 37.59 12.65
C LEU A 201 42.81 37.09 12.41
N ARG A 202 41.96 37.90 11.76
CA ARG A 202 40.59 37.51 11.40
C ARG A 202 40.58 36.40 10.35
N SER A 203 41.45 36.46 9.35
CA SER A 203 41.54 35.42 8.33
C SER A 203 41.97 34.08 8.92
N LEU A 204 42.86 34.09 9.92
CA LEU A 204 43.26 32.91 10.69
C LEU A 204 42.21 32.45 11.72
N GLY A 205 41.06 33.14 11.82
CA GLY A 205 39.90 32.69 12.61
C GLY A 205 39.79 33.27 14.02
N MET A 206 40.60 34.26 14.41
CA MET A 206 40.35 34.98 15.66
C MET A 206 39.11 35.88 15.54
N ARG A 207 38.20 35.77 16.51
CA ARG A 207 37.03 36.64 16.61
C ARG A 207 37.44 38.03 17.05
N GLN A 208 36.64 39.03 16.68
CA GLN A 208 36.87 40.43 17.04
C GLN A 208 37.09 40.63 18.56
N SER A 209 36.29 39.98 19.39
CA SER A 209 36.43 40.02 20.86
C SER A 209 37.76 39.44 21.36
N GLN A 210 38.33 38.45 20.66
CA GLN A 210 39.64 37.88 21.01
C GLN A 210 40.78 38.83 20.62
N ILE A 211 40.64 39.55 19.50
CA ILE A 211 41.61 40.56 19.05
C ILE A 211 41.59 41.78 19.99
N GLU A 212 40.43 42.24 20.43
CA GLU A 212 40.29 43.30 21.43
C GLU A 212 40.88 42.89 22.79
N GLY A 213 40.65 41.64 23.18
CA GLY A 213 41.28 41.05 24.37
C GLY A 213 42.81 41.02 24.29
N LEU A 214 43.36 40.70 23.12
CA LEU A 214 44.81 40.75 22.85
C LEU A 214 45.34 42.20 22.87
N ALA A 215 44.59 43.14 22.29
CA ALA A 215 44.95 44.55 22.29
C ALA A 215 44.98 45.13 23.72
N SER A 216 44.05 44.71 24.56
CA SER A 216 43.94 45.15 25.95
C SER A 216 44.97 44.48 26.86
N SER A 217 45.23 43.18 26.67
CA SER A 217 46.23 42.47 27.48
C SER A 217 47.66 42.85 27.13
N GLY A 218 47.95 43.14 25.86
CA GLY A 218 49.30 43.40 25.37
C GLY A 218 50.22 42.17 25.39
N VAL A 219 49.68 40.98 25.65
CA VAL A 219 50.41 39.71 25.77
C VAL A 219 49.81 38.66 24.83
N THR A 220 50.65 37.98 24.06
CA THR A 220 50.25 36.89 23.17
C THR A 220 49.76 35.68 23.95
N ARG A 221 48.73 35.01 23.41
CA ARG A 221 48.16 33.80 24.00
C ARG A 221 48.56 32.59 23.18
N ARG A 222 49.14 31.60 23.84
CA ARG A 222 49.47 30.30 23.23
C ARG A 222 48.20 29.51 22.92
N LEU A 223 47.30 29.41 23.88
CA LEU A 223 46.04 28.67 23.76
C LEU A 223 44.89 29.61 23.41
N ILE A 224 44.25 29.37 22.28
CA ILE A 224 43.07 30.11 21.82
C ILE A 224 41.82 29.28 22.14
N PRO A 225 40.88 29.84 22.92
CA PRO A 225 39.63 29.13 23.21
C PRO A 225 38.72 29.16 21.98
N VAL A 226 38.22 27.99 21.60
CA VAL A 226 37.17 27.81 20.59
C VAL A 226 35.85 27.60 21.33
N HIS A 227 34.83 28.36 20.94
CA HIS A 227 33.56 28.40 21.63
C HIS A 227 32.42 27.91 20.75
N ALA A 228 31.34 27.45 21.37
CA ALA A 228 30.14 27.02 20.68
C ALA A 228 29.48 28.20 19.92
N PRO A 229 29.27 28.10 18.60
CA PRO A 229 28.61 29.14 17.81
C PRO A 229 27.11 29.23 18.08
N GLN A 230 26.49 28.16 18.59
CA GLN A 230 25.06 28.06 18.87
C GLN A 230 24.77 27.17 20.08
N ASN A 231 23.53 27.19 20.53
CA ASN A 231 23.02 26.22 21.50
C ASN A 231 22.80 24.88 20.81
N GLY A 232 22.98 23.77 21.50
CA GLY A 232 22.65 22.47 20.94
C GLY A 232 23.29 21.32 21.68
N VAL A 233 23.34 20.18 21.00
CA VAL A 233 23.96 18.95 21.47
C VAL A 233 25.08 18.56 20.50
N VAL A 234 26.18 18.04 21.04
CA VAL A 234 27.28 17.49 20.23
C VAL A 234 26.82 16.20 19.56
N THR A 235 26.55 16.26 18.26
CA THR A 235 26.12 15.10 17.45
C THR A 235 27.29 14.29 16.93
N GLU A 236 28.40 14.96 16.63
CA GLU A 236 29.63 14.36 16.11
C GLU A 236 30.85 14.98 16.79
N MET A 237 31.85 14.17 17.12
CA MET A 237 33.09 14.63 17.73
C MET A 237 34.28 13.90 17.11
N ASN A 238 35.02 14.61 16.26
CA ASN A 238 36.14 14.09 15.49
C ASN A 238 37.50 14.50 16.07
N VAL A 239 37.51 15.02 17.30
CA VAL A 239 38.69 15.56 17.96
C VAL A 239 38.82 15.02 19.38
N ARG A 240 40.06 14.79 19.79
CA ARG A 240 40.46 14.41 21.15
C ARG A 240 41.62 15.29 21.58
N GLU A 241 41.93 15.31 22.87
CA GLU A 241 43.14 15.98 23.36
C GLU A 241 44.39 15.39 22.68
N GLY A 242 45.30 16.25 22.24
CA GLY A 242 46.48 15.91 21.46
C GLY A 242 46.24 15.81 19.94
N ALA A 243 44.99 15.83 19.47
CA ALA A 243 44.70 15.73 18.04
C ALA A 243 45.15 17.00 17.27
N GLN A 244 45.67 16.78 16.06
CA GLN A 244 45.95 17.84 15.11
C GLN A 244 44.70 18.16 14.30
N LEU A 245 44.42 19.45 14.13
CA LEU A 245 43.35 19.95 13.27
C LEU A 245 43.93 20.77 12.13
N THR A 246 43.39 20.53 10.94
CA THR A 246 43.71 21.28 9.73
C THR A 246 42.52 22.15 9.30
N PRO A 247 42.73 23.25 8.56
CA PRO A 247 41.64 24.05 8.04
C PRO A 247 40.69 23.23 7.16
N GLY A 248 39.39 23.34 7.41
CA GLY A 248 38.34 22.58 6.71
C GLY A 248 38.01 21.23 7.34
N GLN A 249 38.84 20.70 8.24
CA GLN A 249 38.50 19.52 9.02
C GLN A 249 37.45 19.88 10.09
N ALA A 250 36.36 19.12 10.13
CA ALA A 250 35.35 19.22 11.19
C ALA A 250 35.92 18.71 12.51
N ALA A 251 35.98 19.57 13.52
CA ALA A 251 36.37 19.19 14.88
C ALA A 251 35.18 18.60 15.65
N MET A 252 34.03 19.29 15.57
CA MET A 252 32.77 18.89 16.22
C MET A 252 31.58 19.34 15.37
N ARG A 253 30.46 18.65 15.52
CA ARG A 253 29.17 19.02 14.93
C ARG A 253 28.16 19.23 16.06
N LEU A 254 27.43 20.33 15.98
CA LEU A 254 26.48 20.77 16.98
C LEU A 254 25.12 20.92 16.31
N ALA A 255 24.12 20.19 16.78
CA ALA A 255 22.74 20.34 16.31
C ALA A 255 21.84 20.87 17.42
N ASP A 256 20.99 21.84 17.10
CA ASP A 256 19.87 22.20 17.97
C ASP A 256 18.77 21.14 17.81
N LEU A 257 18.45 20.43 18.89
CA LEU A 257 17.43 19.38 18.91
C LEU A 257 16.08 19.88 19.44
N SER A 258 15.89 21.19 19.62
CA SER A 258 14.61 21.78 20.06
C SER A 258 13.49 21.58 19.05
N THR A 259 13.85 21.44 17.78
CA THR A 259 12.98 21.01 16.68
C THR A 259 13.67 19.85 15.99
N VAL A 260 12.91 18.82 15.64
CA VAL A 260 13.42 17.67 14.90
C VAL A 260 12.67 17.52 13.60
N TRP A 261 13.37 17.00 12.61
CA TRP A 261 12.74 16.57 11.38
C TRP A 261 12.42 15.11 11.48
N VAL A 262 11.39 14.69 10.75
CA VAL A 262 11.06 13.29 10.56
C VAL A 262 10.93 13.10 9.07
N ILE A 263 11.75 12.22 8.52
CA ILE A 263 11.68 11.85 7.12
C ILE A 263 10.81 10.61 7.02
N ALA A 264 9.64 10.77 6.41
CA ALA A 264 8.68 9.71 6.15
C ALA A 264 8.85 9.19 4.72
N ASP A 265 8.72 7.88 4.56
CA ASP A 265 8.79 7.23 3.25
C ASP A 265 7.37 6.91 2.77
N VAL A 266 6.83 7.76 1.88
CA VAL A 266 5.47 7.61 1.37
C VAL A 266 5.50 6.83 0.05
N PHE A 267 4.69 5.79 -0.09
CA PHE A 267 4.61 5.05 -1.36
C PHE A 267 4.15 5.93 -2.52
N GLU A 268 4.66 5.65 -3.73
CA GLU A 268 4.32 6.39 -4.94
C GLU A 268 2.81 6.54 -5.17
N SER A 269 2.03 5.48 -4.88
CA SER A 269 0.57 5.48 -5.04
C SER A 269 -0.15 6.56 -4.22
N ALA A 270 0.41 6.95 -3.08
CA ALA A 270 -0.15 7.95 -2.16
C ALA A 270 0.57 9.29 -2.24
N ALA A 271 1.71 9.38 -2.95
CA ALA A 271 2.50 10.60 -3.04
C ALA A 271 1.73 11.77 -3.69
N GLY A 272 0.81 11.46 -4.62
CA GLY A 272 -0.01 12.47 -5.30
C GLY A 272 -1.01 13.20 -4.40
N THR A 273 -1.35 12.64 -3.23
CA THR A 273 -2.27 13.28 -2.27
C THR A 273 -1.55 13.99 -1.13
N VAL A 274 -0.21 13.88 -1.05
CA VAL A 274 0.59 14.58 -0.04
C VAL A 274 0.94 15.98 -0.51
N ALA A 275 0.60 16.99 0.31
CA ALA A 275 0.89 18.39 0.03
C ALA A 275 1.64 19.06 1.18
N GLN A 276 2.41 20.10 0.86
CA GLN A 276 3.05 20.96 1.86
C GLN A 276 1.99 21.63 2.74
N GLY A 277 2.24 21.69 4.06
CA GLY A 277 1.30 22.24 5.05
C GLY A 277 0.26 21.26 5.57
N GLN A 278 0.23 20.02 5.08
CA GLN A 278 -0.65 18.98 5.58
C GLN A 278 -0.31 18.61 7.03
N ARG A 279 -1.33 18.40 7.86
CA ARG A 279 -1.14 18.01 9.26
C ARG A 279 -0.72 16.55 9.36
N ALA A 280 0.17 16.29 10.29
CA ALA A 280 0.65 14.95 10.58
C ALA A 280 0.63 14.68 12.09
N THR A 281 0.23 13.47 12.44
CA THR A 281 0.33 12.95 13.80
C THR A 281 1.37 11.84 13.84
N MET A 282 2.36 11.99 14.71
CA MET A 282 3.41 11.02 14.94
C MET A 282 3.20 10.27 16.25
N THR A 283 3.49 8.98 16.24
CA THR A 283 3.53 8.10 17.42
C THR A 283 4.83 7.30 17.42
N LEU A 284 5.43 7.10 18.59
CA LEU A 284 6.65 6.31 18.74
C LEU A 284 6.37 5.10 19.64
N ALA A 285 6.91 3.94 19.27
CA ALA A 285 6.83 2.74 20.11
C ALA A 285 7.53 2.94 21.47
N SER A 286 8.57 3.77 21.50
CA SER A 286 9.32 4.14 22.72
C SER A 286 8.47 4.89 23.75
N PHE A 287 7.35 5.50 23.33
CA PHE A 287 6.49 6.33 24.17
C PHE A 287 5.01 6.02 23.87
N PRO A 288 4.50 4.88 24.38
CA PRO A 288 3.13 4.46 24.08
C PRO A 288 2.11 5.46 24.64
N GLY A 289 1.11 5.82 23.83
CA GLY A 289 0.02 6.72 24.20
C GLY A 289 0.27 8.22 23.95
N GLU A 290 1.51 8.59 23.64
CA GLU A 290 1.86 9.97 23.29
C GLU A 290 1.75 10.22 21.78
N ARG A 291 1.32 11.44 21.44
CA ARG A 291 1.17 11.88 20.06
C ARG A 291 1.82 13.23 19.90
N TRP A 292 2.64 13.35 18.86
CA TRP A 292 3.20 14.62 18.44
C TRP A 292 2.43 15.09 17.21
N SER A 293 2.03 16.35 17.22
CA SER A 293 1.44 17.00 16.05
C SER A 293 2.52 17.81 15.36
N GLY A 294 2.58 17.70 14.04
CA GLY A 294 3.51 18.41 13.18
C GLY A 294 2.88 18.63 11.81
N GLU A 295 3.66 19.19 10.91
CA GLU A 295 3.21 19.55 9.57
C GLU A 295 4.24 19.07 8.54
N VAL A 296 3.74 18.79 7.33
CA VAL A 296 4.60 18.51 6.17
C VAL A 296 5.29 19.80 5.77
N ASP A 297 6.60 19.83 5.98
CA ASP A 297 7.45 20.97 5.68
C ASP A 297 7.89 20.96 4.21
N TYR A 298 8.27 19.79 3.69
CA TYR A 298 8.77 19.65 2.32
C TYR A 298 8.53 18.26 1.76
N VAL A 299 8.10 18.18 0.50
CA VAL A 299 7.98 16.92 -0.25
C VAL A 299 9.14 16.87 -1.25
N TYR A 300 9.99 15.86 -1.17
CA TYR A 300 11.13 15.77 -2.08
C TYR A 300 10.66 15.47 -3.51
N PRO A 301 11.22 16.15 -4.53
CA PRO A 301 10.80 15.97 -5.93
C PRO A 301 11.31 14.67 -6.55
N THR A 302 12.16 13.91 -5.83
CA THR A 302 12.78 12.67 -6.29
C THR A 302 12.22 11.49 -5.49
N ALA A 303 11.71 10.48 -6.19
CA ALA A 303 11.40 9.18 -5.62
C ALA A 303 12.68 8.34 -5.46
N ASP A 304 12.73 7.53 -4.42
CA ASP A 304 13.72 6.48 -4.23
C ASP A 304 13.37 5.28 -5.13
N ALA A 305 14.30 4.87 -6.00
CA ALA A 305 14.05 3.81 -6.98
C ALA A 305 14.03 2.41 -6.34
N ASP A 306 14.76 2.22 -5.25
CA ASP A 306 14.88 0.92 -4.57
C ASP A 306 13.65 0.67 -3.70
N ALA A 307 13.24 1.68 -2.93
CA ALA A 307 12.07 1.58 -2.06
C ALA A 307 10.74 1.90 -2.77
N ARG A 308 10.78 2.54 -3.95
CA ARG A 308 9.60 3.11 -4.64
C ARG A 308 8.79 4.04 -3.74
N THR A 309 9.49 4.86 -2.96
CA THR A 309 8.90 5.82 -2.03
C THR A 309 9.34 7.24 -2.36
N VAL A 310 8.46 8.19 -2.07
CA VAL A 310 8.75 9.62 -2.07
C VAL A 310 9.04 10.01 -0.62
N ARG A 311 10.20 10.64 -0.40
CA ARG A 311 10.56 11.15 0.91
C ARG A 311 9.76 12.42 1.22
N VAL A 312 9.18 12.45 2.40
CA VAL A 312 8.43 13.60 2.91
C VAL A 312 9.07 14.05 4.21
N ARG A 313 9.46 15.31 4.28
CA ARG A 313 10.02 15.93 5.48
C ARG A 313 8.91 16.56 6.30
N LEU A 314 8.80 16.12 7.54
CA LEU A 314 7.90 16.65 8.53
C LEU A 314 8.68 17.32 9.65
N ARG A 315 8.09 18.36 10.24
CA ARG A 315 8.73 19.10 11.34
C ARG A 315 7.92 18.96 12.62
N PHE A 316 8.61 18.57 13.70
CA PHE A 316 7.99 18.37 15.01
C PHE A 316 8.73 19.14 16.11
N PRO A 317 8.01 19.81 17.02
CA PRO A 317 8.62 20.44 18.19
C PRO A 317 9.11 19.38 19.19
N ASN A 318 10.30 19.60 19.75
CA ASN A 318 10.98 18.70 20.69
C ASN A 318 11.56 19.47 21.90
N SER A 319 10.73 20.32 22.51
CA SER A 319 11.15 21.18 23.62
C SER A 319 11.66 20.42 24.86
N ASP A 320 11.21 19.19 25.05
CA ASP A 320 11.58 18.27 26.12
C ASP A 320 12.79 17.40 25.78
N GLY A 321 13.28 17.44 24.53
CA GLY A 321 14.45 16.68 24.09
C GLY A 321 14.27 15.17 24.11
N ARG A 322 13.01 14.69 24.03
CA ARG A 322 12.67 13.27 24.10
C ARG A 322 12.78 12.57 22.75
N LEU A 323 12.50 13.29 21.67
CA LEU A 323 12.71 12.82 20.32
C LEU A 323 14.21 12.87 20.04
N LYS A 324 14.82 11.70 19.88
CA LYS A 324 16.25 11.58 19.58
C LYS A 324 16.42 11.22 18.11
N PRO A 325 17.44 11.76 17.43
CA PRO A 325 17.78 11.35 16.08
C PRO A 325 17.95 9.82 15.97
N ASN A 326 17.62 9.27 14.80
CA ASN A 326 17.58 7.85 14.46
C ASN A 326 16.50 7.02 15.18
N MET A 327 15.55 7.66 15.87
CA MET A 327 14.36 6.96 16.38
C MET A 327 13.37 6.66 15.24
N TYR A 328 12.72 5.51 15.33
CA TYR A 328 11.65 5.12 14.42
C TYR A 328 10.32 5.71 14.88
N ALA A 329 9.55 6.21 13.92
CA ALA A 329 8.28 6.87 14.16
C ALA A 329 7.21 6.38 13.18
N ASN A 330 6.02 6.11 13.71
CA ASN A 330 4.84 5.86 12.90
C ASN A 330 4.11 7.18 12.68
N ILE A 331 3.85 7.50 11.42
CA ILE A 331 3.35 8.79 11.00
C ILE A 331 2.01 8.56 10.32
N ARG A 332 1.03 9.32 10.77
CA ARG A 332 -0.29 9.38 10.17
C ARG A 332 -0.45 10.77 9.57
N LEU A 333 -0.49 10.82 8.25
CA LEU A 333 -0.82 12.04 7.52
C LEU A 333 -2.35 12.14 7.44
N GLU A 334 -2.89 13.29 7.80
CA GLU A 334 -4.32 13.59 7.63
C GLU A 334 -4.50 14.11 6.21
N SER A 335 -5.34 13.50 5.37
CA SER A 335 -5.67 14.10 4.05
C SER A 335 -6.03 15.57 4.23
N GLY A 336 -5.48 16.43 3.37
CA GLY A 336 -5.81 17.85 3.37
C GLY A 336 -7.33 18.07 3.26
N ASP A 337 -7.80 19.26 3.65
CA ASP A 337 -9.21 19.67 3.73
C ASP A 337 -10.02 19.56 2.40
N ALA A 338 -9.44 18.99 1.34
CA ALA A 338 -10.15 18.61 0.13
C ALA A 338 -10.64 17.16 0.27
N PRO A 339 -11.89 16.91 0.68
CA PRO A 339 -12.46 15.57 0.62
C PRO A 339 -12.32 15.01 -0.80
N ILE A 340 -11.79 13.80 -0.91
CA ILE A 340 -11.78 13.09 -2.19
C ILE A 340 -13.23 12.64 -2.41
N GLY A 341 -13.91 13.32 -3.33
CA GLY A 341 -15.20 12.89 -3.85
C GLY A 341 -16.40 13.22 -2.96
N GLY A 342 -17.33 14.00 -3.52
CA GLY A 342 -18.75 13.95 -3.14
C GLY A 342 -19.48 12.79 -3.84
N GLY A 343 -18.75 11.74 -4.22
CA GLY A 343 -19.21 10.59 -4.97
C GLY A 343 -20.04 9.61 -4.12
N VAL A 344 -20.73 8.69 -4.78
CA VAL A 344 -21.47 7.62 -4.10
C VAL A 344 -20.44 6.61 -3.57
N THR A 345 -20.49 6.31 -2.28
CA THR A 345 -19.55 5.39 -1.65
C THR A 345 -20.26 4.15 -1.13
N ILE A 346 -19.58 3.02 -1.20
CA ILE A 346 -20.03 1.73 -0.65
C ILE A 346 -18.97 1.14 0.28
N PRO A 347 -19.36 0.24 1.21
CA PRO A 347 -18.38 -0.52 1.96
C PRO A 347 -17.51 -1.38 1.03
N GLN A 348 -16.21 -1.46 1.30
CA GLN A 348 -15.27 -2.21 0.46
C GLN A 348 -15.67 -3.69 0.33
N ALA A 349 -16.28 -4.26 1.37
CA ALA A 349 -16.78 -5.64 1.38
C ALA A 349 -17.89 -5.93 0.34
N ALA A 350 -18.57 -4.90 -0.19
CA ALA A 350 -19.60 -5.07 -1.22
C ALA A 350 -19.04 -5.14 -2.65
N LEU A 351 -17.79 -4.71 -2.87
CA LEU A 351 -17.17 -4.69 -4.19
C LEU A 351 -16.59 -6.06 -4.53
N ILE A 352 -17.01 -6.64 -5.65
CA ILE A 352 -16.44 -7.85 -6.23
C ILE A 352 -15.56 -7.44 -7.41
N ARG A 353 -14.25 -7.70 -7.33
CA ARG A 353 -13.32 -7.48 -8.46
C ARG A 353 -13.09 -8.79 -9.19
N GLY A 354 -13.42 -8.82 -10.48
CA GLY A 354 -13.18 -9.97 -11.36
C GLY A 354 -12.29 -9.60 -12.55
N ALA A 355 -11.90 -10.59 -13.35
CA ALA A 355 -11.14 -10.37 -14.58
C ALA A 355 -11.92 -9.51 -15.60
N ASP A 356 -13.25 -9.64 -15.63
CA ASP A 356 -14.14 -8.91 -16.53
C ASP A 356 -14.59 -7.54 -15.97
N GLY A 357 -13.95 -7.06 -14.89
CA GLY A 357 -14.25 -5.78 -14.25
C GLY A 357 -14.94 -5.88 -12.89
N ASP A 358 -15.19 -4.70 -12.32
CA ASP A 358 -15.73 -4.51 -10.98
C ASP A 358 -17.27 -4.56 -10.98
N ARG A 359 -17.83 -5.28 -10.01
CA ARG A 359 -19.29 -5.46 -9.88
C ARG A 359 -19.76 -5.44 -8.43
N VAL A 360 -21.02 -5.11 -8.24
CA VAL A 360 -21.71 -5.14 -6.94
C VAL A 360 -23.05 -5.86 -7.08
N ILE A 361 -23.55 -6.42 -5.97
CA ILE A 361 -24.88 -7.03 -5.96
C ILE A 361 -25.88 -6.06 -5.33
N LEU A 362 -26.82 -5.57 -6.13
CA LEU A 362 -27.94 -4.74 -5.71
C LEU A 362 -29.04 -5.58 -5.06
N ALA A 363 -29.53 -5.13 -3.91
CA ALA A 363 -30.65 -5.74 -3.18
C ALA A 363 -31.94 -4.94 -3.42
N LEU A 364 -32.68 -5.33 -4.47
CA LEU A 364 -33.93 -4.68 -4.89
C LEU A 364 -35.09 -4.88 -3.89
N GLY A 365 -34.94 -5.80 -2.94
CA GLY A 365 -35.96 -6.13 -1.94
C GLY A 365 -36.69 -7.44 -2.28
N GLU A 366 -37.47 -7.95 -1.32
CA GLU A 366 -38.31 -9.16 -1.51
C GLU A 366 -37.53 -10.43 -1.96
N GLY A 367 -36.23 -10.50 -1.62
CA GLY A 367 -35.35 -11.61 -2.04
C GLY A 367 -34.86 -11.52 -3.48
N ARG A 368 -35.02 -10.36 -4.15
CA ARG A 368 -34.47 -10.09 -5.49
C ARG A 368 -33.09 -9.44 -5.41
N PHE A 369 -32.15 -9.98 -6.18
CA PHE A 369 -30.77 -9.54 -6.29
C PHE A 369 -30.38 -9.35 -7.75
N ARG A 370 -29.59 -8.32 -8.03
CA ARG A 370 -29.10 -8.04 -9.39
C ARG A 370 -27.61 -7.70 -9.38
N PRO A 371 -26.79 -8.37 -10.20
CA PRO A 371 -25.41 -7.93 -10.41
C PRO A 371 -25.39 -6.64 -11.24
N ALA A 372 -24.67 -5.62 -10.77
CA ALA A 372 -24.47 -4.37 -11.47
C ALA A 372 -22.96 -4.12 -11.66
N GLN A 373 -22.54 -3.85 -12.90
CA GLN A 373 -21.17 -3.42 -13.17
C GLN A 373 -20.96 -2.00 -12.67
N VAL A 374 -19.84 -1.76 -12.00
CA VAL A 374 -19.49 -0.46 -11.44
C VAL A 374 -18.05 -0.11 -11.80
N THR A 375 -17.77 1.19 -11.91
CA THR A 375 -16.38 1.66 -11.99
C THR A 375 -15.97 2.14 -10.60
N ALA A 376 -15.10 1.38 -9.94
CA ALA A 376 -14.55 1.79 -8.64
C ALA A 376 -13.48 2.88 -8.82
N GLY A 377 -13.51 3.86 -7.92
CA GLY A 377 -12.52 4.92 -7.80
C GLY A 377 -11.60 4.70 -6.60
N VAL A 378 -11.30 5.77 -5.87
CA VAL A 378 -10.38 5.73 -4.72
C VAL A 378 -11.02 4.95 -3.56
N SER A 379 -10.20 4.16 -2.89
CA SER A 379 -10.58 3.43 -1.67
C SER A 379 -9.96 4.11 -0.46
N ALA A 380 -10.76 4.46 0.54
CA ALA A 380 -10.26 5.03 1.79
C ALA A 380 -10.92 4.36 3.01
N GLY A 381 -10.10 3.71 3.84
CA GLY A 381 -10.58 2.94 4.99
C GLY A 381 -11.43 1.73 4.55
N ASP A 382 -12.65 1.64 5.08
CA ASP A 382 -13.62 0.58 4.76
C ASP A 382 -14.61 0.99 3.65
N ARG A 383 -14.37 2.12 2.95
CA ARG A 383 -15.26 2.60 1.90
C ARG A 383 -14.51 2.77 0.58
N VAL A 384 -15.24 2.56 -0.50
CA VAL A 384 -14.78 2.72 -1.88
C VAL A 384 -15.69 3.71 -2.59
N GLU A 385 -15.11 4.65 -3.32
CA GLU A 385 -15.84 5.53 -4.23
C GLU A 385 -16.30 4.76 -5.46
N ILE A 386 -17.54 5.00 -5.89
CA ILE A 386 -18.06 4.50 -7.16
C ILE A 386 -18.22 5.69 -8.11
N LEU A 387 -17.45 5.69 -9.19
CA LEU A 387 -17.46 6.74 -10.22
C LEU A 387 -18.69 6.62 -11.13
N SER A 388 -19.13 5.40 -11.41
CA SER A 388 -20.30 5.12 -12.25
C SER A 388 -20.90 3.74 -11.95
N GLY A 389 -22.19 3.56 -12.28
CA GLY A 389 -22.90 2.28 -12.17
C GLY A 389 -23.74 2.08 -10.89
N LEU A 390 -23.74 3.06 -9.98
CA LEU A 390 -24.51 3.02 -8.74
C LEU A 390 -25.11 4.38 -8.40
N ALA A 391 -26.38 4.40 -7.99
CA ALA A 391 -27.06 5.60 -7.53
C ALA A 391 -27.09 5.70 -6.00
N GLU A 392 -27.24 6.92 -5.50
CA GLU A 392 -27.40 7.18 -4.06
C GLU A 392 -28.70 6.57 -3.54
N GLY A 393 -28.63 5.90 -2.38
CA GLY A 393 -29.75 5.22 -1.73
C GLY A 393 -29.95 3.77 -2.16
N GLU A 394 -29.27 3.29 -3.21
CA GLU A 394 -29.34 1.89 -3.61
C GLU A 394 -28.69 0.98 -2.57
N ARG A 395 -29.32 -0.17 -2.28
CA ARG A 395 -28.80 -1.11 -1.29
C ARG A 395 -27.89 -2.13 -1.95
N VAL A 396 -26.66 -2.23 -1.48
CA VAL A 396 -25.67 -3.22 -1.91
C VAL A 396 -25.49 -4.31 -0.86
N VAL A 397 -25.21 -5.53 -1.30
CA VAL A 397 -24.91 -6.65 -0.39
C VAL A 397 -23.45 -6.56 0.08
N VAL A 398 -23.24 -6.55 1.40
CA VAL A 398 -21.91 -6.49 2.04
C VAL A 398 -21.47 -7.85 2.64
N SER A 399 -22.38 -8.81 2.74
CA SER A 399 -22.09 -10.15 3.27
C SER A 399 -22.93 -11.19 2.54
N GLY A 400 -22.32 -12.32 2.16
CA GLY A 400 -22.95 -13.36 1.34
C GLY A 400 -22.93 -13.06 -0.16
N GLN A 401 -22.25 -12.00 -0.59
CA GLN A 401 -22.19 -11.54 -1.98
C GLN A 401 -21.62 -12.61 -2.94
N PHE A 402 -20.63 -13.39 -2.51
CA PHE A 402 -20.03 -14.46 -3.34
C PHE A 402 -21.03 -15.59 -3.66
N LEU A 403 -21.83 -16.02 -2.67
CA LEU A 403 -22.82 -17.07 -2.88
C LEU A 403 -23.93 -16.60 -3.82
N ILE A 404 -24.37 -15.36 -3.66
CA ILE A 404 -25.40 -14.75 -4.51
C ILE A 404 -24.86 -14.51 -5.93
N ASP A 405 -23.62 -14.05 -6.06
CA ASP A 405 -22.95 -13.84 -7.35
C ASP A 405 -22.71 -15.16 -8.11
N SER A 406 -22.35 -16.22 -7.39
CA SER A 406 -22.18 -17.56 -7.97
C SER A 406 -23.51 -18.10 -8.50
N GLU A 407 -24.59 -17.96 -7.74
CA GLU A 407 -25.94 -18.35 -8.16
C GLU A 407 -26.42 -17.52 -9.35
N ALA A 408 -26.21 -16.19 -9.32
CA ALA A 408 -26.58 -15.30 -10.42
C ALA A 408 -25.79 -15.62 -11.70
N SER A 409 -24.51 -15.97 -11.57
CA SER A 409 -23.67 -16.37 -12.71
C SER A 409 -24.09 -17.71 -13.30
N LEU A 410 -24.48 -18.68 -12.45
CA LEU A 410 -24.99 -19.98 -12.88
C LEU A 410 -26.34 -19.83 -13.61
N ASP A 411 -27.28 -19.10 -13.04
CA ASP A 411 -28.60 -18.85 -13.63
C ASP A 411 -28.46 -18.10 -14.97
N ALA A 412 -27.62 -17.06 -15.02
CA ALA A 412 -27.31 -16.35 -16.26
C ALA A 412 -26.59 -17.22 -17.30
N ALA A 413 -25.80 -18.21 -16.89
CA ALA A 413 -25.19 -19.18 -17.81
C ALA A 413 -26.23 -20.18 -18.36
N LEU A 414 -27.13 -20.66 -17.52
CA LEU A 414 -28.23 -21.55 -17.92
C LEU A 414 -29.20 -20.86 -18.88
N MET A 415 -29.58 -19.61 -18.61
CA MET A 415 -30.41 -18.81 -19.52
C MET A 415 -29.77 -18.60 -20.90
N ARG A 416 -28.44 -18.43 -20.96
CA ARG A 416 -27.70 -18.34 -22.24
C ARG A 416 -27.69 -19.64 -23.01
N LEU A 417 -27.76 -20.79 -22.35
CA LEU A 417 -27.84 -22.11 -22.98
C LEU A 417 -29.25 -22.44 -23.50
N ASP A 418 -30.29 -21.96 -22.81
CA ASP A 418 -31.69 -22.18 -23.17
C ASP A 418 -32.23 -21.24 -24.27
N THR A 419 -31.45 -20.23 -24.69
CA THR A 419 -31.85 -19.32 -25.78
C THR A 419 -31.56 -19.98 -27.14
N PRO A 420 -32.57 -20.36 -27.97
CA PRO A 420 -32.33 -20.95 -29.28
C PRO A 420 -31.99 -19.83 -30.27
N GLY A 421 -30.71 -19.64 -30.57
CA GLY A 421 -30.28 -18.65 -31.56
C GLY A 421 -28.82 -18.20 -31.51
N PHE A 422 -27.91 -18.98 -30.95
CA PHE A 422 -26.48 -18.66 -31.05
C PHE A 422 -25.96 -19.00 -32.45
N GLU A 423 -25.95 -18.01 -33.35
CA GLU A 423 -25.17 -18.09 -34.60
C GLU A 423 -23.68 -18.18 -34.23
N LYS A 424 -23.02 -19.24 -34.70
CA LYS A 424 -21.56 -19.35 -34.66
C LYS A 424 -20.98 -18.29 -35.62
N PRO A 425 -20.06 -17.42 -35.18
CA PRO A 425 -19.34 -16.55 -36.11
C PRO A 425 -18.38 -17.39 -36.95
N GLY A 426 -18.65 -17.50 -38.25
CA GLY A 426 -17.66 -17.91 -39.24
C GLY A 426 -18.09 -19.03 -40.19
N GLU A 427 -19.10 -18.80 -41.02
CA GLU A 427 -19.24 -19.59 -42.25
C GLU A 427 -19.87 -18.75 -43.37
N LYS A 428 -19.02 -18.22 -44.25
CA LYS A 428 -19.43 -17.77 -45.59
C LYS A 428 -18.73 -18.65 -46.62
N SER A 429 -19.54 -19.46 -47.28
CA SER A 429 -19.17 -20.29 -48.42
C SER A 429 -19.21 -19.46 -49.72
N GLY A 430 -18.24 -19.69 -50.60
CA GLY A 430 -18.16 -19.16 -51.96
C GLY A 430 -17.12 -19.92 -52.78
N LEU A 431 -17.56 -20.93 -53.53
CA LEU A 431 -16.83 -21.65 -54.60
C LEU A 431 -17.18 -21.01 -55.98
N PRO A 432 -16.52 -21.29 -57.15
CA PRO A 432 -15.61 -22.41 -57.49
C PRO A 432 -14.41 -22.08 -58.44
N GLY A 433 -13.50 -23.05 -58.66
CA GLY A 433 -12.54 -23.07 -59.78
C GLY A 433 -11.53 -24.24 -59.72
N GLU A 434 -11.62 -25.17 -60.68
CA GLU A 434 -10.92 -26.47 -60.74
C GLU A 434 -9.41 -26.43 -61.13
N MET A 435 -8.66 -27.40 -60.55
CA MET A 435 -7.44 -28.14 -61.01
C MET A 435 -6.17 -27.34 -61.43
N SER A 436 -4.94 -27.63 -60.98
CA SER A 436 -4.22 -28.92 -60.90
C SER A 436 -2.99 -28.90 -59.94
N MET A 437 -2.48 -30.10 -59.60
CA MET A 437 -1.31 -30.50 -58.76
C MET A 437 -0.06 -29.59 -58.81
N GLU A 438 0.79 -29.50 -57.77
CA GLU A 438 1.68 -30.58 -57.31
C GLU A 438 2.49 -30.26 -56.01
N LYS A 439 2.62 -31.26 -55.12
CA LYS A 439 3.61 -31.51 -54.01
C LYS A 439 3.66 -30.47 -52.87
N MET A 440 3.56 -30.83 -51.59
CA MET A 440 4.48 -31.69 -50.85
C MET A 440 3.92 -32.00 -49.44
N ASP A 441 4.51 -33.01 -48.81
CA ASP A 441 3.99 -33.91 -47.78
C ASP A 441 3.45 -33.35 -46.46
N MET A 442 2.47 -34.11 -45.95
CA MET A 442 1.97 -34.18 -44.58
C MET A 442 3.05 -34.65 -43.60
N ASP A 443 3.05 -34.13 -42.36
CA ASP A 443 2.53 -34.97 -41.28
C ASP A 443 2.07 -34.18 -40.05
N GLN A 444 0.96 -34.66 -39.50
CA GLN A 444 0.29 -34.19 -38.27
C GLN A 444 1.11 -34.57 -37.02
N PRO A 445 0.64 -34.11 -35.85
CA PRO A 445 0.19 -35.17 -34.94
C PRO A 445 -1.17 -34.87 -34.30
N GLU A 446 -2.00 -35.92 -34.27
CA GLU A 446 -3.09 -36.06 -33.31
C GLU A 446 -2.81 -37.23 -32.35
N SER A 447 -3.34 -37.07 -31.13
CA SER A 447 -3.69 -38.08 -30.13
C SER A 447 -2.59 -38.64 -29.21
N GLY A 448 -2.52 -38.02 -28.02
CA GLY A 448 -3.01 -38.63 -26.78
C GLY A 448 -2.26 -39.84 -26.20
N ARG A 449 -1.65 -39.64 -25.02
CA ARG A 449 -1.74 -40.58 -23.90
C ARG A 449 -1.38 -39.92 -22.57
N MET A 450 -2.10 -40.36 -21.54
CA MET A 450 -2.09 -39.87 -20.16
C MET A 450 -0.73 -39.94 -19.47
N GLY A 451 -0.48 -38.94 -18.63
CA GLY A 451 -0.01 -39.13 -17.25
C GLY A 451 1.48 -39.39 -17.06
N THR A 452 2.22 -38.33 -16.71
CA THR A 452 3.12 -38.24 -15.54
C THR A 452 3.60 -36.79 -15.45
N ASP A 453 3.53 -36.21 -14.25
CA ASP A 453 4.04 -34.87 -13.95
C ASP A 453 5.52 -34.74 -14.35
N VAL A 454 5.82 -33.82 -15.26
CA VAL A 454 7.20 -33.37 -15.55
C VAL A 454 7.21 -31.86 -15.41
N PHE A 455 7.95 -31.36 -14.43
CA PHE A 455 8.20 -29.94 -14.23
C PHE A 455 8.91 -29.36 -15.46
N ALA A 456 8.39 -28.24 -15.99
CA ALA A 456 8.86 -27.60 -17.22
C ALA A 456 10.37 -27.27 -17.20
N ALA A 457 11.05 -27.60 -18.30
CA ALA A 457 12.41 -27.12 -18.58
C ALA A 457 12.38 -25.60 -18.84
N ALA A 458 13.35 -24.86 -18.32
CA ALA A 458 13.47 -23.42 -18.50
C ALA A 458 14.60 -23.11 -19.48
N GLU A 459 14.34 -22.33 -20.53
CA GLU A 459 15.33 -21.99 -21.55
C GLU A 459 15.90 -20.57 -21.31
N GLY A 460 17.19 -20.38 -21.57
CA GLY A 460 17.87 -19.11 -21.40
C GLY A 460 18.95 -18.90 -22.45
N VAL A 461 19.28 -17.63 -22.68
CA VAL A 461 20.38 -17.20 -23.56
C VAL A 461 21.42 -16.50 -22.70
N GLY A 462 22.70 -16.76 -22.93
CA GLY A 462 23.77 -16.17 -22.13
C GLY A 462 25.15 -16.27 -22.74
N VAL A 463 26.11 -15.55 -22.16
CA VAL A 463 27.51 -15.56 -22.58
C VAL A 463 28.34 -16.39 -21.60
N VAL A 464 29.18 -17.25 -22.14
CA VAL A 464 30.07 -18.13 -21.35
C VAL A 464 31.26 -17.34 -20.81
N ASN A 465 31.40 -17.26 -19.49
CA ASN A 465 32.52 -16.55 -18.86
C ASN A 465 33.68 -17.49 -18.48
N ALA A 466 33.40 -18.75 -18.15
CA ALA A 466 34.41 -19.77 -17.83
C ALA A 466 33.80 -21.18 -17.89
N ILE A 467 34.60 -22.18 -18.28
CA ILE A 467 34.23 -23.60 -18.30
C ILE A 467 35.23 -24.38 -17.45
N ASP A 468 34.75 -25.10 -16.43
CA ASP A 468 35.54 -26.08 -15.69
C ASP A 468 35.13 -27.50 -16.09
N ALA A 469 35.91 -28.09 -17.00
CA ALA A 469 35.68 -29.44 -17.49
C ALA A 469 35.92 -30.55 -16.44
N GLN A 470 36.67 -30.26 -15.37
CA GLN A 470 36.94 -31.23 -14.29
C GLN A 470 35.82 -31.22 -13.26
N ALA A 471 35.30 -30.03 -12.92
CA ALA A 471 34.17 -29.86 -12.01
C ALA A 471 32.80 -29.97 -12.69
N ARG A 472 32.74 -30.03 -14.03
CA ARG A 472 31.52 -30.01 -14.86
C ARG A 472 30.63 -28.81 -14.57
N THR A 473 31.23 -27.65 -14.39
CA THR A 473 30.53 -26.39 -14.15
C THR A 473 30.83 -25.39 -15.25
N VAL A 474 29.83 -24.57 -15.59
CA VAL A 474 29.96 -23.48 -16.56
C VAL A 474 29.45 -22.20 -15.91
N ASN A 475 30.29 -21.16 -15.90
CA ASN A 475 29.90 -19.84 -15.46
C ASN A 475 29.26 -19.09 -16.63
N LEU A 476 27.98 -18.74 -16.51
CA LEU A 476 27.22 -18.03 -17.55
C LEU A 476 26.76 -16.67 -17.04
N SER A 477 26.86 -15.65 -17.89
CA SER A 477 26.12 -14.40 -17.75
C SER A 477 24.87 -14.51 -18.61
N HIS A 478 23.71 -14.80 -18.02
CA HIS A 478 22.48 -15.05 -18.77
C HIS A 478 21.52 -13.85 -18.73
N GLU A 479 20.69 -13.75 -19.77
CA GLU A 479 19.56 -12.82 -19.84
C GLU A 479 18.42 -13.25 -18.89
N PRO A 480 17.41 -12.42 -18.62
CA PRO A 480 16.31 -12.81 -17.74
C PRO A 480 15.64 -14.09 -18.24
N ILE A 481 15.32 -15.01 -17.34
CA ILE A 481 14.60 -16.26 -17.65
C ILE A 481 13.20 -16.17 -17.02
N PRO A 482 12.18 -15.68 -17.75
CA PRO A 482 10.86 -15.42 -17.18
C PRO A 482 10.17 -16.68 -16.65
N ALA A 483 10.48 -17.85 -17.24
CA ALA A 483 9.88 -19.14 -16.87
C ALA A 483 10.18 -19.54 -15.41
N ILE A 484 11.29 -19.05 -14.83
CA ILE A 484 11.68 -19.32 -13.44
C ILE A 484 11.84 -18.03 -12.62
N GLY A 485 11.44 -16.87 -13.18
CA GLY A 485 11.46 -15.57 -12.51
C GLY A 485 12.86 -15.04 -12.19
N TRP A 486 13.88 -15.52 -12.90
CA TRP A 486 15.27 -15.10 -12.66
C TRP A 486 15.63 -13.84 -13.47
N PRO A 487 16.18 -12.79 -12.83
CA PRO A 487 16.71 -11.63 -13.55
C PRO A 487 17.99 -12.00 -14.30
N ALA A 488 18.49 -11.10 -15.15
CA ALA A 488 19.81 -11.27 -15.75
C ALA A 488 20.88 -11.30 -14.66
N MET A 489 21.65 -12.39 -14.58
CA MET A 489 22.67 -12.56 -13.56
C MET A 489 23.81 -13.46 -14.04
N ARG A 490 24.93 -13.41 -13.31
CA ARG A 490 26.10 -14.25 -13.53
C ARG A 490 26.18 -15.31 -12.46
N MET A 491 26.17 -16.58 -12.85
CA MET A 491 26.26 -17.70 -11.90
C MET A 491 26.87 -18.95 -12.53
N ASP A 492 27.28 -19.87 -11.67
CA ASP A 492 27.78 -21.19 -12.05
C ASP A 492 26.62 -22.18 -12.16
N PHE A 493 26.60 -22.93 -13.26
CA PHE A 493 25.64 -24.00 -13.52
C PHE A 493 26.35 -25.35 -13.61
N GLU A 494 25.75 -26.37 -13.03
CA GLU A 494 26.19 -27.76 -13.22
C GLU A 494 25.72 -28.28 -14.58
N VAL A 495 26.58 -29.03 -15.28
CA VAL A 495 26.29 -29.59 -16.60
C VAL A 495 25.99 -31.08 -16.49
N ALA A 496 24.87 -31.51 -17.08
CA ALA A 496 24.41 -32.89 -17.01
C ALA A 496 25.44 -33.89 -17.62
N PRO A 497 25.44 -35.16 -17.18
CA PRO A 497 26.45 -36.16 -17.55
C PRO A 497 26.58 -36.44 -19.06
N ASP A 498 25.48 -36.26 -19.77
CA ASP A 498 25.21 -36.49 -21.18
C ASP A 498 25.53 -35.29 -22.09
N VAL A 499 25.76 -34.12 -21.50
CA VAL A 499 26.15 -32.90 -22.23
C VAL A 499 27.67 -32.77 -22.21
N VAL A 500 28.28 -32.81 -23.40
CA VAL A 500 29.72 -32.58 -23.59
C VAL A 500 29.90 -31.12 -24.06
N PRO A 501 30.50 -30.23 -23.25
CA PRO A 501 30.77 -28.83 -23.64
C PRO A 501 31.96 -28.73 -24.62
N GLY A 502 32.03 -29.61 -25.61
CA GLY A 502 33.17 -29.74 -26.51
C GLY A 502 33.26 -28.66 -27.60
N ASP A 503 32.13 -28.02 -27.92
CA ASP A 503 32.00 -27.08 -29.04
C ASP A 503 31.74 -25.63 -28.58
N ILE A 504 32.02 -25.32 -27.31
CA ILE A 504 31.75 -24.01 -26.71
C ILE A 504 33.03 -23.47 -26.08
N GLU A 505 33.41 -22.26 -26.48
CA GLU A 505 34.56 -21.55 -25.94
C GLU A 505 34.13 -20.45 -24.95
N THR A 506 35.08 -19.97 -24.14
CA THR A 506 34.83 -18.82 -23.28
C THR A 506 34.64 -17.57 -24.13
N GLY A 507 33.50 -16.90 -23.97
CA GLY A 507 33.10 -15.73 -24.75
C GLY A 507 31.96 -15.99 -25.73
N ASP A 508 31.57 -17.24 -25.94
CA ASP A 508 30.48 -17.59 -26.86
C ASP A 508 29.10 -17.24 -26.30
N LEU A 509 28.22 -16.78 -27.19
CA LEU A 509 26.79 -16.66 -26.92
C LEU A 509 26.15 -18.03 -27.10
N VAL A 510 25.45 -18.51 -26.08
CA VAL A 510 24.87 -19.85 -26.04
C VAL A 510 23.40 -19.79 -25.65
N GLU A 511 22.60 -20.66 -26.26
CA GLU A 511 21.27 -21.02 -25.81
C GLU A 511 21.39 -22.28 -24.95
N PHE A 512 20.74 -22.29 -23.79
CA PHE A 512 20.81 -23.40 -22.86
C PHE A 512 19.46 -23.71 -22.22
N SER A 513 19.21 -25.00 -21.97
CA SER A 513 18.03 -25.50 -21.28
C SER A 513 18.41 -25.94 -19.88
N LEU A 514 17.64 -25.49 -18.90
CA LEU A 514 17.76 -25.80 -17.49
C LEU A 514 16.67 -26.77 -17.07
N GLN A 515 17.06 -27.79 -16.32
CA GLN A 515 16.14 -28.65 -15.61
C GLN A 515 16.41 -28.58 -14.11
N LYS A 516 15.35 -28.47 -13.32
CA LYS A 516 15.47 -28.48 -11.86
C LYS A 516 15.72 -29.91 -11.37
N THR A 517 16.88 -30.13 -10.76
CA THR A 517 17.26 -31.41 -10.16
C THR A 517 17.43 -31.21 -8.65
N GLY A 518 16.37 -31.47 -7.88
CA GLY A 518 16.37 -31.19 -6.44
C GLY A 518 16.26 -29.69 -6.14
N GLU A 519 17.26 -29.12 -5.44
CA GLU A 519 17.34 -27.68 -5.12
C GLU A 519 18.19 -26.87 -6.10
N SER A 520 18.89 -27.53 -7.04
CA SER A 520 19.74 -26.88 -8.05
C SER A 520 19.14 -26.99 -9.46
N TYR A 521 19.61 -26.11 -10.36
CA TYR A 521 19.31 -26.16 -11.79
C TYR A 521 20.52 -26.69 -12.54
N THR A 522 20.31 -27.71 -13.34
CA THR A 522 21.35 -28.36 -14.15
C THR A 522 21.08 -28.07 -15.63
N ILE A 523 22.13 -27.74 -16.37
CA ILE A 523 22.06 -27.57 -17.83
C ILE A 523 21.94 -28.95 -18.47
N THR A 524 20.85 -29.17 -19.21
CA THR A 524 20.56 -30.43 -19.93
C THR A 524 20.77 -30.31 -21.43
N ALA A 525 20.85 -29.09 -21.96
CA ALA A 525 21.26 -28.82 -23.34
C ALA A 525 21.96 -27.46 -23.39
N ILE A 526 23.02 -27.34 -24.20
CA ILE A 526 23.72 -26.09 -24.44
C ILE A 526 24.26 -26.09 -25.88
N ALA A 527 23.98 -25.03 -26.63
CA ALA A 527 24.41 -24.88 -28.01
C ALA A 527 24.79 -23.42 -28.30
N PRO A 528 25.75 -23.15 -29.20
CA PRO A 528 26.04 -21.79 -29.64
C PRO A 528 24.80 -21.18 -30.32
N ALA A 529 24.44 -19.96 -29.89
CA ALA A 529 23.34 -19.21 -30.47
C ALA A 529 23.75 -18.78 -31.89
N VAL A 530 23.09 -19.31 -32.92
CA VAL A 530 23.34 -18.91 -34.31
C VAL A 530 22.83 -17.48 -34.49
N ALA A 531 23.72 -16.55 -34.86
CA ALA A 531 23.37 -15.15 -35.10
C ALA A 531 22.32 -15.04 -36.22
N GLY A 532 21.06 -14.93 -35.85
CA GLY A 532 19.96 -14.62 -36.76
C GLY A 532 20.09 -13.21 -37.29
N GLU A 533 20.01 -13.08 -38.62
CA GLU A 533 20.12 -11.86 -39.39
C GLU A 533 19.17 -10.76 -38.91
N THR A 534 19.73 -9.57 -38.65
CA THR A 534 18.99 -8.30 -38.55
C THR A 534 18.21 -8.06 -39.84
N GLU A 535 16.88 -8.09 -39.78
CA GLU A 535 15.99 -7.47 -40.77
C GLU A 535 15.36 -6.19 -40.18
N GLN A 536 15.13 -5.24 -41.09
CA GLN A 536 15.12 -3.78 -40.93
C GLN A 536 13.95 -3.18 -40.15
#